data_AF-A0A443SH80-F1
#
_entry.id   AF-A0A443SH80-F1
#
_cell.length_a   1.000
_cell.length_b   1.000
_cell.length_c   1.000
_cell.angle_alpha   90.00
_cell.angle_beta   90.00
_cell.angle_gamma   90.00
#
_symmetry.space_group_name_H-M   'P 1'
#
loop_
_entity.id
_entity.type
_entity.pdbx_description
1 polymer ?
#
loop_
_entity_poly.entity_id
_entity_poly.type
_entity_poly.pdbx_seq_one_letter_code
_entity_poly.pdbx_strand_id
1 'polypeptide(L)'
;HPYTARSNLEVWDYVRSGGRLDLPNNCPEELSLLLNQCWSYKPECRPSFSFCLRFLEQLQKKLSSINMVITMVQNQNYVISHGFDNPSYKEDEYYDYDDRN
;
A
#
# COMPACT_ATOMS: atom_id res chain seq x y z
N HIS A 1 4.80 -3.05 -8.93
CA HIS A 1 5.51 -2.79 -7.66
C HIS A 1 4.99 -1.45 -7.10
N PRO A 2 4.66 -1.31 -5.80
CA PRO A 2 4.37 0.01 -5.22
C PRO A 2 5.63 0.88 -5.19
N TYR A 3 5.49 2.21 -5.23
CA TYR A 3 6.61 3.15 -5.24
C TYR A 3 7.66 2.91 -6.33
N THR A 4 7.24 2.59 -7.56
CA THR A 4 8.13 2.17 -8.68
C THR A 4 9.30 3.10 -9.02
N ALA A 5 9.26 4.37 -8.61
CA ALA A 5 10.29 5.36 -8.88
C ALA A 5 11.24 5.61 -7.69
N ARG A 6 11.19 4.77 -6.65
CA ARG A 6 11.99 4.91 -5.43
C ARG A 6 12.65 3.58 -5.06
N SER A 7 13.90 3.65 -4.60
CA SER A 7 14.61 2.56 -3.91
C SER A 7 14.01 2.30 -2.52
N ASN A 8 14.35 1.17 -1.89
CA ASN A 8 13.89 0.85 -0.53
C ASN A 8 14.22 1.94 0.49
N LEU A 9 15.47 2.45 0.48
CA LEU A 9 15.90 3.53 1.37
C LEU A 9 15.10 4.82 1.15
N GLU A 10 14.87 5.20 -0.10
CA GLU A 10 14.05 6.36 -0.45
C GLU A 10 12.57 6.17 -0.05
N VAL A 11 12.03 4.96 -0.19
CA VAL A 11 10.68 4.63 0.30
C VAL A 11 10.63 4.75 1.82
N TRP A 12 11.65 4.28 2.53
CA TRP A 12 11.72 4.33 3.99
C TRP A 12 11.66 5.77 4.50
N ASP A 13 12.50 6.65 3.95
CA ASP A 13 12.52 8.07 4.30
C ASP A 13 11.23 8.78 3.90
N TYR A 14 10.72 8.51 2.69
CA TYR A 14 9.47 9.08 2.19
C TYR A 14 8.27 8.71 3.07
N VAL A 15 8.12 7.44 3.46
CA VAL A 15 7.00 7.00 4.29
C VAL A 15 7.12 7.55 5.72
N ARG A 16 8.34 7.61 6.27
CA ARG A 16 8.59 8.15 7.61
C ARG A 16 8.32 9.65 7.69
N SER A 17 8.62 10.41 6.64
CA SER A 17 8.29 11.84 6.53
C SER A 17 6.80 12.12 6.27
N GLY A 18 5.98 11.07 6.12
CA GLY A 18 4.53 11.18 5.96
C GLY A 18 4.03 10.99 4.53
N GLY A 19 4.92 10.78 3.57
CA GLY A 19 4.58 10.46 2.19
C GLY A 19 3.83 9.13 2.05
N ARG A 20 2.88 9.04 1.12
CA ARG A 20 2.05 7.85 0.88
C ARG A 20 1.92 7.60 -0.63
N LEU A 21 1.42 6.43 -1.01
CA LEU A 21 1.14 6.15 -2.41
C LEU A 21 0.08 7.10 -2.95
N ASP A 22 0.31 7.59 -4.16
CA ASP A 22 -0.73 8.30 -4.91
C ASP A 22 -1.92 7.39 -5.16
N LEU A 23 -3.11 7.94 -4.97
CA LEU A 23 -4.35 7.24 -5.23
C LEU A 23 -4.68 7.29 -6.73
N PRO A 24 -5.31 6.24 -7.29
CA PRO A 24 -5.73 6.27 -8.69
C PRO A 24 -6.80 7.34 -8.91
N ASN A 25 -6.86 7.89 -10.14
CA ASN A 25 -7.74 9.01 -10.52
C ASN A 25 -9.25 8.80 -10.29
N ASN A 26 -9.68 7.56 -10.02
CA ASN A 26 -11.08 7.19 -9.75
C ASN A 26 -11.28 6.57 -8.36
N CYS A 27 -10.38 6.83 -7.41
CA CYS A 27 -10.53 6.35 -6.04
C CYS A 27 -11.66 7.09 -5.33
N PRO A 28 -12.70 6.40 -4.80
CA PRO A 28 -13.72 7.04 -3.99
C PRO A 28 -13.11 7.72 -2.77
N GLU A 29 -13.62 8.90 -2.40
CA GLU A 29 -13.13 9.67 -1.26
C GLU A 29 -13.16 8.83 0.03
N GLU A 30 -14.23 8.06 0.24
CA GLU A 30 -14.37 7.18 1.39
C GLU A 30 -13.27 6.10 1.46
N LEU A 31 -12.86 5.58 0.30
CA LEU A 31 -11.76 4.63 0.24
C LEU A 31 -10.42 5.30 0.53
N SER A 32 -10.21 6.53 0.06
CA SER A 32 -9.01 7.32 0.36
C SER A 32 -8.84 7.52 1.87
N LEU A 33 -9.94 7.82 2.56
CA LEU A 33 -9.96 8.05 4.00
C LEU A 33 -9.62 6.77 4.76
N LEU A 34 -10.19 5.63 4.35
CA LEU A 34 -9.84 4.34 4.93
C LEU A 34 -8.36 4.02 4.74
N LEU A 35 -7.82 4.22 3.53
CA LEU A 35 -6.40 3.96 3.23
C LEU A 35 -5.47 4.84 4.06
N ASN A 36 -5.79 6.13 4.22
CA ASN A 36 -5.04 7.03 5.09
C ASN A 36 -5.04 6.57 6.55
N GLN A 37 -6.17 6.08 7.07
CA GLN A 37 -6.23 5.50 8.42
C GLN A 37 -5.39 4.23 8.53
N CYS A 38 -5.45 3.33 7.53
CA CYS A 38 -4.60 2.14 7.45
C CYS A 38 -3.11 2.49 7.46
N TRP A 39 -2.73 3.62 6.85
CA TRP A 39 -1.36 4.11 6.83
C TRP A 39 -1.00 5.06 7.98
N SER A 40 -1.76 5.07 9.07
CA SER A 40 -1.43 5.86 10.26
C SER A 40 -0.06 5.45 10.82
N TYR A 41 0.76 6.45 11.15
CA TYR A 41 2.07 6.23 11.79
C TYR A 41 1.91 5.45 13.09
N LYS A 42 0.98 5.93 13.94
CA LYS A 42 0.59 5.32 15.21
C LYS A 42 -0.23 4.03 14.97
N PRO A 43 0.25 2.85 15.38
CA PRO A 43 -0.46 1.58 15.19
C PRO A 43 -1.88 1.58 15.78
N GLU A 44 -2.07 2.22 16.93
CA GLU A 44 -3.35 2.32 17.63
C GLU A 44 -4.40 3.16 16.88
N CYS A 45 -3.98 4.01 15.93
CA CYS A 45 -4.86 4.77 15.06
C CYS A 45 -5.28 4.00 13.80
N ARG A 46 -4.70 2.81 13.56
CA ARG A 46 -5.05 1.99 12.40
C ARG A 46 -6.36 1.25 12.66
N PRO A 47 -7.25 1.15 11.66
CA PRO A 47 -8.49 0.40 11.80
C PRO A 47 -8.20 -1.10 11.96
N SER A 48 -9.04 -1.79 12.71
CA SER A 48 -9.00 -3.24 12.77
C SER A 48 -9.44 -3.84 11.44
N PHE A 49 -8.98 -5.06 11.14
CA PHE A 49 -9.38 -5.74 9.92
C PHE A 49 -10.92 -5.92 9.82
N SER A 50 -11.58 -6.25 10.93
CA SER A 50 -13.04 -6.36 10.99
C SER A 50 -13.75 -5.03 10.68
N PHE A 51 -13.16 -3.90 11.04
CA PHE A 51 -13.68 -2.59 10.65
C PHE A 51 -13.51 -2.37 9.14
N CYS A 52 -12.32 -2.61 8.61
CA CYS A 52 -12.04 -2.47 7.18
C CYS A 52 -13.00 -3.29 6.32
N LEU A 53 -13.22 -4.56 6.69
CA LEU A 53 -14.12 -5.45 5.95
C LEU A 53 -15.55 -4.89 5.89
N ARG A 54 -16.13 -4.55 7.05
CA ARG A 54 -17.50 -4.00 7.10
C ARG A 54 -17.62 -2.70 6.31
N PHE A 55 -16.61 -1.83 6.40
CA PHE A 55 -16.58 -0.59 5.64
C PHE A 55 -16.56 -0.84 4.14
N LEU A 56 -15.68 -1.74 3.67
CA LEU A 56 -15.55 -2.08 2.26
C LEU A 56 -16.84 -2.72 1.70
N GLU A 57 -17.50 -3.59 2.46
CA GLU A 57 -18.80 -4.17 2.07
C GLU A 57 -19.90 -3.11 1.92
N GLN A 58 -19.94 -2.12 2.83
CA GLN A 58 -20.89 -1.01 2.74
C GLN A 58 -20.58 -0.10 1.55
N LEU A 59 -19.30 0.23 1.35
CA LEU A 59 -18.86 1.04 0.23
C LEU A 59 -19.18 0.35 -1.09
N GLN A 60 -18.93 -0.95 -1.21
CA GLN A 60 -19.26 -1.73 -2.40
C GLN A 60 -20.75 -1.63 -2.74
N LYS A 61 -21.64 -1.84 -1.76
CA LYS A 61 -23.10 -1.71 -1.95
C LYS A 61 -23.49 -0.31 -2.43
N LYS A 62 -22.90 0.73 -1.83
CA LYS A 62 -23.12 2.13 -2.22
C LYS A 62 -22.70 2.38 -3.67
N LEU A 63 -21.50 1.93 -4.06
CA LEU A 63 -20.96 2.18 -5.41
C LEU A 63 -21.71 1.39 -6.49
N SER A 64 -22.17 0.18 -6.20
CA SER A 64 -23.06 -0.58 -7.09
C SER A 64 -24.36 0.17 -7.39
N SER A 65 -24.91 0.92 -6.43
CA SER A 65 -26.11 1.73 -6.65
C SER A 65 -25.89 2.97 -7.54
N ILE A 66 -24.63 3.38 -7.74
CA ILE A 66 -24.25 4.56 -8.54
C ILE A 66 -23.57 4.13 -9.86
N ASN A 67 -23.52 2.82 -10.15
CA ASN A 67 -22.81 2.24 -11.31
C ASN A 67 -21.33 2.64 -11.40
N MET A 68 -20.70 2.94 -10.25
CA MET A 68 -19.28 3.24 -10.17
C MET A 68 -18.50 1.95 -9.97
N VAL A 69 -17.66 1.58 -10.94
CA VAL A 69 -16.78 0.42 -10.84
C VAL A 69 -15.46 0.85 -10.22
N ILE A 70 -15.19 0.43 -8.97
CA ILE A 70 -13.80 0.41 -8.49
C ILE A 70 -13.11 -0.70 -9.27
N THR A 71 -12.43 -0.35 -10.35
CA THR A 71 -11.58 -1.31 -11.05
C THR A 71 -10.42 -1.64 -10.13
N MET A 72 -10.29 -2.91 -9.73
CA MET A 72 -9.01 -3.42 -9.25
C MET A 72 -7.99 -3.10 -10.33
N VAL A 73 -7.07 -2.16 -10.08
CA VAL A 73 -5.92 -2.01 -10.97
C VAL A 73 -5.20 -3.34 -10.89
N GLN A 74 -5.33 -4.17 -11.93
CA GLN A 74 -4.60 -5.42 -12.06
C GLN A 74 -3.14 -5.07 -12.21
N ASN A 75 -2.49 -4.79 -11.08
CA ASN A 75 -1.06 -4.67 -11.05
C ASN A 75 -0.53 -6.10 -11.11
N GLN A 76 -0.38 -6.63 -12.33
CA GLN A 76 0.13 -7.99 -12.59
C GLN A 76 1.46 -8.27 -11.87
N ASN A 77 2.15 -7.22 -11.43
CA ASN A 77 3.35 -7.29 -10.60
C ASN A 77 3.15 -7.76 -9.14
N TYR A 78 1.91 -7.89 -8.64
CA TYR A 78 1.62 -8.48 -7.32
C TYR A 78 1.31 -9.98 -7.38
N VAL A 79 1.02 -10.53 -8.57
CA VAL A 79 0.81 -11.97 -8.75
C VAL A 79 2.18 -12.63 -8.95
N ILE A 80 2.95 -12.69 -7.86
CA ILE A 80 4.22 -13.41 -7.83
C ILE A 80 3.87 -14.88 -7.58
N SER A 81 3.93 -15.74 -8.60
CA SER A 81 3.82 -17.19 -8.43
C SER A 81 5.05 -17.81 -7.76
N HIS A 82 6.09 -17.03 -7.45
CA HIS A 82 7.37 -17.47 -6.87
C HIS A 82 7.78 -16.52 -5.72
N GLY A 83 7.11 -16.65 -4.57
CA GLY A 83 7.15 -15.72 -3.45
C GLY A 83 8.44 -15.69 -2.62
N PHE A 84 9.62 -15.55 -3.22
CA PHE A 84 10.88 -15.43 -2.44
C PHE A 84 11.88 -14.37 -2.93
N ASP A 85 11.67 -13.73 -4.08
CA ASP A 85 12.65 -12.77 -4.61
C ASP A 85 12.02 -11.40 -4.88
N ASN A 86 11.86 -10.58 -3.83
CA ASN A 86 11.84 -9.13 -4.04
C ASN A 86 13.30 -8.66 -4.07
N PRO A 87 13.87 -8.34 -5.25
CA PRO A 87 15.29 -8.04 -5.40
C PRO A 87 15.73 -6.83 -4.57
N SER A 88 14.81 -5.92 -4.25
CA SER A 88 15.11 -4.79 -3.38
C SER A 88 15.50 -5.22 -1.96
N TYR A 89 14.98 -6.34 -1.43
CA TYR A 89 15.46 -6.88 -0.14
C TYR A 89 16.85 -7.51 -0.24
N LYS A 90 17.26 -7.98 -1.42
CA LYS A 90 18.57 -8.61 -1.62
C LYS A 90 19.70 -7.59 -1.73
N GLU A 91 19.42 -6.38 -2.22
CA GLU A 91 20.41 -5.29 -2.28
C GLU A 91 20.71 -4.73 -0.88
N ASP A 92 19.72 -4.63 0.01
CA ASP A 92 19.92 -4.10 1.37
C ASP A 92 20.79 -5.03 2.26
N GLU A 93 20.80 -6.36 2.03
CA GLU A 93 21.70 -7.29 2.74
C GLU A 93 23.18 -7.18 2.30
N TYR A 94 23.45 -6.67 1.10
CA TYR A 94 24.82 -6.56 0.58
C TYR A 94 25.61 -5.40 1.21
N TYR A 95 24.93 -4.30 1.59
CA TYR A 95 25.58 -3.12 2.16
C TYR A 95 25.86 -3.20 3.67
N ASP A 96 25.25 -4.12 4.42
CA ASP A 96 25.52 -4.29 5.87
C ASP A 96 26.78 -5.13 6.15
N TYR A 97 27.35 -5.79 5.14
CA TYR A 97 28.55 -6.63 5.30
C TYR A 97 29.87 -5.85 5.33
N ASP A 98 29.92 -4.65 4.74
CA ASP A 98 31.18 -3.88 4.60
C ASP A 98 31.51 -2.97 5.79
N ASP A 99 30.61 -2.80 6.77
CA ASP A 99 30.82 -1.92 7.93
C ASP A 99 31.30 -2.68 9.20
N ARG A 100 31.67 -3.96 9.05
CA ARG A 100 32.21 -4.82 10.14
C ARG A 100 33.63 -5.36 9.87
N ASN A 101 34.44 -4.65 9.11
CA ASN A 101 35.85 -4.99 8.90
C ASN A 101 36.79 -3.84 9.31
#